data_AF-A0A5Q0QBC2-F1
#
_entry.id   AF-A0A5Q0QBC2-F1
#
_cell.length_a   1.000
_cell.length_b   1.000
_cell.length_c   1.000
_cell.angle_alpha   90.00
_cell.angle_beta   90.00
_cell.angle_gamma   90.00
#
_symmetry.space_group_name_H-M   'P 1'
#
loop_
_entity.id
_entity.type
_entity.pdbx_description
1 polymer ?
#
loop_
_entity_poly.entity_id
_entity_poly.type
_entity_poly.pdbx_seq_one_letter_code
_entity_poly.pdbx_strand_id
1 'polypeptide(L)' 'MILLAFEWFLGHNHLRQIIYNPVTGGCFYGLEEDTININQGAESTLSYLIARLIMENYITPDHATVSVE' A
#
# COMPACT_ATOMS: atom_id res chain seq x y z
N MET A 1 -9.73 -7.71 5.60
CA MET A 1 -9.03 -6.75 6.46
C MET A 1 -7.72 -6.26 5.81
N ILE A 2 -6.85 -7.16 5.33
CA ILE A 2 -5.57 -6.78 4.70
C ILE A 2 -5.71 -5.98 3.39
N LEU A 3 -6.67 -6.37 2.52
CA LEU A 3 -6.98 -5.66 1.29
C LEU A 3 -7.39 -4.21 1.55
N LEU A 4 -8.34 -3.99 2.47
CA LEU A 4 -8.80 -2.64 2.84
C LEU A 4 -7.67 -1.78 3.41
N ALA A 5 -6.79 -2.36 4.22
CA ALA A 5 -5.61 -1.65 4.73
C ALA A 5 -4.63 -1.28 3.61
N PHE A 6 -4.43 -2.16 2.63
CA PHE A 6 -3.57 -1.88 1.49
C PHE A 6 -4.16 -0.79 0.56
N GLU A 7 -5.48 -0.82 0.34
CA GLU A 7 -6.18 0.19 -0.45
C GLU A 7 -6.05 1.61 0.12
N TRP A 8 -5.75 1.76 1.42
CA TRP A 8 -5.46 3.06 2.04
C TRP A 8 -4.32 3.79 1.32
N PHE A 9 -3.26 3.07 0.92
CA PHE A 9 -2.15 3.63 0.16
C PHE A 9 -2.56 4.11 -1.25
N LEU A 10 -3.64 3.53 -1.79
CA LEU A 10 -4.16 3.76 -3.13
C LEU A 10 -5.34 4.74 -3.16
N GLY A 11 -5.69 5.35 -2.02
CA GLY A 11 -6.74 6.37 -1.93
C GLY A 11 -8.03 5.92 -1.24
N HIS A 12 -8.11 4.70 -0.70
CA HIS A 12 -9.23 4.31 0.16
C HIS A 12 -9.03 4.84 1.59
N ASN A 13 -9.07 6.16 1.71
CA ASN A 13 -8.94 6.91 2.95
C ASN A 13 -9.94 8.07 2.99
N HIS A 14 -10.04 8.76 4.13
CA HIS A 14 -11.06 9.78 4.36
C HIS A 14 -10.97 10.97 3.39
N LEU A 15 -9.77 11.27 2.88
CA LEU A 15 -9.56 12.34 1.90
C LEU A 15 -9.61 11.88 0.43
N ARG A 16 -9.76 10.57 0.19
CA ARG A 16 -9.71 9.95 -1.15
C ARG A 16 -8.44 10.31 -1.93
N GLN A 17 -7.32 10.48 -1.23
CA GLN A 17 -6.02 10.88 -1.81
C GLN A 17 -5.04 9.72 -1.86
N ILE A 18 -4.31 9.61 -2.95
CA ILE A 18 -3.26 8.58 -3.10
C ILE A 18 -2.07 8.91 -2.19
N ILE A 19 -1.57 7.92 -1.44
CA ILE A 19 -0.37 8.07 -0.58
C ILE A 19 0.89 7.59 -1.29
N TYR A 20 0.80 6.49 -2.02
CA TYR A 20 1.88 5.99 -2.85
C TYR A 20 1.94 6.72 -4.19
N ASN A 21 3.01 7.46 -4.45
CA ASN A 21 3.21 8.11 -5.73
C ASN A 21 3.83 7.12 -6.74
N PRO A 22 3.09 6.68 -7.78
CA PRO A 22 3.59 5.71 -8.75
C PRO A 22 4.67 6.29 -9.69
N VAL A 23 4.78 7.63 -9.79
CA VAL A 23 5.78 8.30 -10.62
C VAL A 23 7.15 8.29 -9.95
N THR A 24 7.19 8.57 -8.64
CA THR A 24 8.46 8.62 -7.87
C THR A 24 8.80 7.31 -7.20
N GLY A 25 7.81 6.42 -6.99
CA GLY A 25 7.96 5.21 -6.19
C GLY A 25 7.97 5.45 -4.68
N GLY A 26 7.80 6.70 -4.22
CA GLY A 26 7.79 7.08 -2.81
C GLY A 26 6.39 7.25 -2.24
N CYS A 27 6.28 7.29 -0.92
CA CYS A 27 5.04 7.60 -0.22
C CYS A 27 5.10 8.95 0.48
N PHE A 28 4.00 9.69 0.37
CA PHE A 28 3.72 10.82 1.23
C PHE A 28 3.72 10.41 2.71
N TYR A 29 4.09 11.30 3.63
CA TYR A 29 4.18 10.96 5.06
C TYR A 29 2.84 10.53 5.65
N GLY A 30 1.72 11.00 5.10
CA GLY A 30 0.40 10.62 5.56
C GLY A 30 -0.65 11.68 5.28
N LEU A 31 -1.79 11.51 5.94
CA LEU A 31 -2.92 12.41 5.88
C LEU A 31 -3.04 13.18 7.19
N GLU A 32 -3.39 14.45 7.07
CA GLU A 32 -3.92 15.26 8.15
C GLU A 32 -5.47 15.22 8.10
N GLU A 33 -6.13 16.08 8.86
CA GLU A 33 -7.60 16.13 8.89
C GLU A 33 -8.17 16.45 7.50
N ASP A 34 -7.64 17.48 6.84
CA ASP A 34 -8.14 18.00 5.57
C ASP A 34 -7.11 17.98 4.43
N THR A 35 -5.85 17.61 4.72
CA THR A 35 -4.75 17.73 3.75
C THR A 35 -3.87 16.48 3.69
N ILE A 36 -3.07 16.39 2.64
CA ILE A 36 -2.01 15.39 2.52
C ILE A 36 -0.65 16.05 2.79
N ASN A 37 0.17 15.41 3.60
CA ASN A 37 1.55 15.85 3.80
C ASN A 37 2.40 15.44 2.59
N ILE A 38 2.65 16.38 1.69
CA ILE A 38 3.33 16.14 0.40
C ILE A 38 4.81 15.75 0.51
N ASN A 39 5.39 15.83 1.70
CA ASN A 39 6.76 15.36 1.91
C ASN A 39 6.81 13.84 1.75
N GLN A 40 7.79 13.34 1.01
CA GLN A 40 8.00 11.90 0.84
C GLN A 40 9.01 11.37 1.86
N GLY A 41 8.60 10.33 2.58
CA GLY A 41 9.36 9.76 3.68
C GLY A 41 9.93 8.39 3.37
N ALA A 42 11.10 8.08 3.93
CA ALA A 42 11.66 6.73 3.84
C ALA A 42 10.76 5.69 4.55
N GLU A 43 10.24 6.02 5.74
CA GLU A 43 9.43 5.11 6.55
C GLU A 43 8.06 4.80 5.91
N SER A 44 7.39 5.82 5.39
CA SER A 44 6.11 5.65 4.67
C SER A 44 6.31 4.85 3.39
N THR A 45 7.40 5.10 2.66
CA THR A 45 7.76 4.34 1.45
C THR A 45 8.02 2.88 1.79
N LEU A 46 8.82 2.61 2.83
CA LEU A 46 9.10 1.26 3.29
C LEU A 46 7.83 0.52 3.71
N SER A 47 6.92 1.20 4.43
CA SER A 47 5.64 0.64 4.87
C SER A 47 4.81 0.15 3.68
N TYR A 48 4.72 0.97 2.62
CA TYR A 48 4.02 0.59 1.40
C TYR A 48 4.71 -0.58 0.67
N LEU A 49 6.03 -0.56 0.55
CA LEU A 49 6.76 -1.63 -0.15
C LEU A 49 6.60 -2.98 0.56
N ILE A 50 6.68 -3.00 1.90
CA ILE A 50 6.41 -4.20 2.70
C ILE A 50 4.96 -4.65 2.47
N ALA A 51 3.99 -3.74 2.52
CA ALA A 51 2.60 -4.07 2.28
C ALA A 51 2.39 -4.64 0.87
N ARG A 52 3.04 -4.07 -0.16
CA ARG A 52 2.98 -4.54 -1.55
C ARG A 52 3.52 -5.96 -1.70
N LEU A 53 4.68 -6.27 -1.09
CA LEU A 53 5.25 -7.63 -1.07
C LEU A 53 4.35 -8.65 -0.37
N ILE A 54 3.70 -8.25 0.73
CA ILE A 54 2.71 -9.10 1.38
C ILE A 54 1.54 -9.34 0.41
N MET A 55 1.02 -8.30 -0.23
CA MET A 55 -0.10 -8.42 -1.16
C MET A 55 0.19 -9.30 -2.38
N GLU A 56 1.43 -9.36 -2.86
CA GLU A 56 1.83 -10.28 -3.94
C GLU A 56 1.51 -11.74 -3.58
N ASN A 57 1.69 -12.14 -2.33
CA ASN A 57 1.37 -13.51 -1.86
C ASN A 57 -0.11 -13.71 -1.53
N TYR A 58 -0.89 -12.64 -1.39
CA TYR A 58 -2.33 -12.71 -1.09
C TYR A 58 -3.21 -12.67 -2.34
N ILE A 59 -2.69 -12.17 -3.47
CA ILE A 59 -3.44 -11.99 -4.72
C ILE A 59 -3.06 -13.06 -5.76
N THR A 60 -1.98 -13.81 -5.56
CA THR A 60 -1.66 -14.97 -6.41
C THR A 60 -2.67 -16.11 -6.18
N PRO A 61 -3.23 -16.73 -7.23
CA PRO A 61 -4.22 -17.81 -7.10
C PRO A 61 -3.69 -19.13 -6.50
N ASP A 62 -2.43 -19.20 -6.06
CA ASP A 62 -1.68 -20.46 -5.98
C ASP A 62 -1.73 -21.17 -4.61
N HIS A 63 -2.74 -20.87 -3.79
CA HIS A 63 -3.10 -21.75 -2.67
C HIS A 63 -4.14 -22.82 -3.05
N ALA A 64 -4.51 -22.90 -4.34
CA ALA A 64 -5.01 -24.14 -4.92
C ALA A 64 -3.81 -24.96 -5.45
N THR A 65 -3.46 -26.04 -4.76
CA THR A 65 -2.51 -27.09 -5.20
C THR A 65 -1.01 -26.73 -5.21
N VAL A 66 -0.38 -26.79 -4.04
CA VAL A 66 0.94 -27.45 -3.94
C VAL A 66 0.69 -28.90 -3.55
N SER A 67 0.35 -29.73 -4.54
CA SER A 67 0.59 -31.17 -4.45
C SER A 67 2.09 -31.38 -4.58
N VAL A 68 2.73 -31.69 -3.46
CA VAL A 68 4.08 -32.24 -3.39
C VAL A 68 4.13 -33.51 -4.23
N GLU A 69 4.84 -33.46 -5.36
CA GLU A 69 5.55 -34.61 -5.95
C GLU A 69 7.04 -34.50 -5.59
#